data_AF-A0A822DK24-F1
#
_entry.id   AF-A0A822DK24-F1
#
_cell.length_a   1.000
_cell.length_b   1.000
_cell.length_c   1.000
_cell.angle_alpha   90.00
_cell.angle_beta   90.00
_cell.angle_gamma   90.00
#
_symmetry.space_group_name_H-M   'P 1'
#
loop_
_entity.id
_entity.type
_entity.pdbx_description
1 polymer ?
#
loop_
_entity_poly.entity_id
_entity_poly.type
_entity_poly.pdbx_seq_one_letter_code
_entity_poly.pdbx_strand_id
1 'polypeptide(L)'
;MATNGSIYIYGEKSTNKYCRLNRDFGYCPQYDCIQDKLTVEDYFYLFGRLRGISNYYLKQTIDIISNLFLLDSFNKQYVKELSGGTRRRMHAALAFLGPPNIILL
;
A
#
# COMPACT_ATOMS: atom_id res chain seq x y z
N MET A 1 -8.24 -11.66 -16.77
CA MET A 1 -9.67 -11.34 -16.97
C MET A 1 -10.49 -12.37 -16.22
N ALA A 2 -11.60 -11.97 -15.59
CA ALA A 2 -12.49 -12.93 -14.94
C ALA A 2 -13.13 -13.84 -15.98
N THR A 3 -13.12 -15.15 -15.73
CA THR A 3 -13.60 -16.16 -16.69
C THR A 3 -15.11 -16.30 -16.69
N ASN A 4 -15.75 -16.17 -15.52
CA ASN A 4 -17.20 -16.11 -15.30
C ASN A 4 -17.50 -15.58 -13.89
N GLY A 5 -18.73 -15.13 -13.64
CA GLY A 5 -19.19 -14.65 -12.32
C GLY A 5 -19.51 -13.15 -12.29
N SER A 6 -19.95 -12.66 -11.14
CA SER A 6 -20.25 -11.23 -10.92
C SER A 6 -19.80 -10.83 -9.53
N ILE A 7 -19.13 -9.68 -9.42
CA ILE A 7 -18.68 -9.09 -8.16
C ILE A 7 -19.57 -7.88 -7.88
N TYR A 8 -20.05 -7.76 -6.64
CA TYR A 8 -20.82 -6.61 -6.17
C TYR A 8 -20.03 -5.91 -5.07
N ILE A 9 -19.85 -4.59 -5.19
CA ILE A 9 -19.12 -3.74 -4.24
C ILE A 9 -20.08 -2.63 -3.82
N TYR A 10 -20.33 -2.47 -2.52
CA TYR A 10 -21.36 -1.57 -1.99
C TYR A 10 -22.76 -1.77 -2.61
N GLY A 11 -23.11 -3.01 -2.95
CA GLY A 11 -24.37 -3.34 -3.61
C GLY A 11 -24.42 -3.01 -5.12
N GLU A 12 -23.40 -2.37 -5.67
CA GLU A 12 -23.29 -2.10 -7.10
C GLU A 12 -22.53 -3.22 -7.81
N LYS A 13 -23.06 -3.68 -8.95
CA LYS A 13 -22.35 -4.64 -9.80
C LYS A 13 -21.09 -3.98 -10.34
N SER A 14 -19.93 -4.58 -10.03
CA SER A 14 -18.63 -4.16 -10.55
C SER A 14 -18.60 -4.40 -12.07
N THR A 15 -19.04 -3.39 -12.82
CA THR A 15 -18.83 -3.29 -14.26
C THR A 15 -17.45 -2.69 -14.50
N ASN A 16 -16.86 -2.93 -15.67
CA ASN A 16 -15.44 -2.75 -15.99
C ASN A 16 -14.92 -1.28 -15.97
N LYS A 17 -15.21 -0.53 -14.91
CA LYS A 17 -14.81 0.87 -14.66
C LYS A 17 -13.62 0.88 -13.71
N TYR A 18 -12.48 0.43 -14.21
CA TYR A 18 -11.21 0.33 -13.47
C TYR A 18 -10.81 1.62 -12.72
N CYS A 19 -11.20 2.80 -13.22
CA CYS A 19 -10.75 4.08 -12.67
C CYS A 19 -11.35 4.46 -11.30
N ARG A 20 -12.58 4.05 -10.98
CA ARG A 20 -13.16 4.33 -9.65
C ARG A 20 -12.71 3.31 -8.61
N LEU A 21 -12.70 2.03 -8.99
CA LEU A 21 -12.31 0.93 -8.11
C LEU A 21 -10.89 1.10 -7.55
N ASN A 22 -9.92 1.52 -8.36
CA ASN A 22 -8.52 1.64 -7.91
C ASN A 22 -8.29 2.63 -6.75
N ARG A 23 -9.22 3.55 -6.48
CA ARG A 23 -9.15 4.47 -5.33
C ARG A 23 -9.75 3.88 -4.06
N ASP A 24 -10.70 2.95 -4.20
CA ASP A 24 -11.35 2.29 -3.08
C ASP A 24 -10.53 1.11 -2.52
N PHE A 25 -9.62 0.53 -3.32
CA PHE A 25 -8.85 -0.64 -2.90
C PHE A 25 -7.40 -0.32 -2.50
N GLY A 26 -7.05 -0.73 -1.29
CA GLY A 26 -5.70 -0.96 -0.81
C GLY A 26 -5.23 -2.37 -1.15
N TYR A 27 -4.04 -2.53 -1.72
CA TYR A 27 -3.49 -3.84 -2.08
C TYR A 27 -2.10 -4.04 -1.47
N CYS A 28 -1.92 -5.17 -0.80
CA CYS A 28 -0.64 -5.65 -0.31
C CYS A 28 -0.04 -6.66 -1.31
N PRO A 29 1.09 -6.34 -1.99
CA PRO A 29 1.74 -7.29 -2.89
C PRO A 29 2.31 -8.50 -2.12
N GLN A 30 2.13 -9.71 -2.67
CA GLN A 30 2.72 -10.94 -2.10
C GLN A 30 4.24 -11.00 -2.29
N TYR A 31 4.77 -10.39 -3.35
CA TYR A 31 6.20 -10.31 -3.68
C TYR A 31 6.51 -8.94 -4.28
N ASP A 32 7.63 -8.33 -3.90
CA ASP A 32 8.01 -7.00 -4.34
C ASP A 32 9.35 -6.98 -5.08
N CYS A 33 9.38 -6.32 -6.23
CA CYS A 33 10.49 -6.40 -7.19
C CYS A 33 11.62 -5.39 -6.94
N ILE A 34 11.42 -4.41 -6.05
CA ILE A 34 12.25 -3.18 -5.94
C ILE A 34 12.97 -3.08 -4.56
N GLN A 35 12.94 -4.14 -3.75
CA GLN A 35 13.30 -4.09 -2.32
C GLN A 35 14.77 -3.78 -2.00
N ASP A 36 15.70 -3.95 -2.93
CA ASP A 36 17.13 -4.07 -2.57
C ASP A 36 17.88 -2.75 -2.41
N LYS A 37 17.30 -1.64 -2.89
CA LYS A 37 17.97 -0.33 -2.94
C LYS A 37 17.23 0.79 -2.22
N LEU A 38 16.04 0.53 -1.69
CA LEU A 38 15.21 1.54 -1.03
C LEU A 38 15.21 1.33 0.48
N THR A 39 15.24 2.44 1.22
CA THR A 39 14.91 2.42 2.64
C THR A 39 13.40 2.25 2.83
N VAL A 40 12.94 1.86 4.02
CA VAL A 40 11.50 1.77 4.34
C VAL A 40 10.78 3.09 4.07
N GLU A 41 11.40 4.21 4.43
CA GLU A 41 10.87 5.55 4.17
C GLU A 41 10.77 5.82 2.67
N ASP A 42 11.86 5.61 1.90
CA ASP A 42 11.84 5.81 0.44
C ASP A 42 10.77 4.95 -0.24
N TYR A 43 10.57 3.74 0.29
CA TYR A 43 9.55 2.82 -0.16
C TYR A 43 8.14 3.42 -0.01
N PHE A 44 7.83 3.94 1.18
CA PHE A 44 6.55 4.60 1.42
C PHE A 44 6.36 5.88 0.60
N TYR A 45 7.42 6.68 0.41
CA TYR A 45 7.37 7.85 -0.46
C TYR A 45 7.09 7.47 -1.92
N LEU A 46 7.75 6.42 -2.43
CA LEU A 46 7.53 5.92 -3.78
C LEU A 46 6.07 5.50 -3.98
N PHE A 47 5.56 4.63 -3.12
CA PHE A 47 4.19 4.12 -3.24
C PHE A 47 3.14 5.19 -2.97
N GLY A 48 3.37 6.11 -2.03
CA GLY A 48 2.47 7.23 -1.77
C GLY A 48 2.35 8.18 -2.96
N ARG A 49 3.46 8.45 -3.67
CA ARG A 49 3.44 9.22 -4.92
C ARG A 49 2.76 8.47 -6.06
N LEU A 50 2.99 7.17 -6.20
CA LEU A 50 2.30 6.34 -7.21
C LEU A 50 0.78 6.30 -6.96
N ARG A 51 0.36 6.36 -5.70
CA ARG A 51 -1.06 6.47 -5.29
C ARG A 51 -1.64 7.88 -5.48
N GLY A 52 -0.83 8.88 -5.81
CA GLY A 52 -1.28 10.25 -6.05
C GLY A 52 -1.55 11.06 -4.78
N ILE A 53 -0.97 10.69 -3.65
CA ILE A 53 -1.06 11.48 -2.41
C ILE A 53 -0.31 12.80 -2.62
N SER A 54 -0.98 13.93 -2.35
CA SER A 54 -0.35 15.26 -2.44
C SER A 54 0.88 15.35 -1.54
N ASN A 55 1.94 15.99 -2.02
CA ASN A 55 3.17 16.22 -1.25
C ASN A 55 2.92 16.90 0.11
N TYR A 56 1.86 17.71 0.21
CA TYR A 56 1.47 18.36 1.46
C TYR A 56 1.08 17.35 2.55
N TYR A 57 0.37 16.28 2.19
CA TYR A 57 -0.10 15.25 3.13
C TYR A 57 0.85 14.05 3.21
N LEU A 58 1.67 13.83 2.19
CA LEU A 58 2.46 12.60 2.03
C LEU A 58 3.30 12.27 3.25
N LYS A 59 4.09 13.23 3.75
CA LYS A 59 4.94 13.01 4.93
C LYS A 59 4.12 12.61 6.16
N GLN A 60 3.05 13.37 6.44
CA GLN A 60 2.17 13.09 7.57
C GLN A 60 1.51 11.71 7.45
N THR A 61 1.06 11.32 6.25
CA THR A 61 0.51 9.99 6.00
C THR A 61 1.55 8.90 6.27
N ILE A 62 2.78 9.07 5.80
CA ILE A 62 3.87 8.12 6.04
C ILE A 62 4.16 7.99 7.53
N ASP A 63 4.26 9.11 8.26
CA ASP A 63 4.51 9.10 9.70
C ASP A 63 3.40 8.34 10.47
N ILE A 64 2.13 8.58 10.12
CA ILE A 64 0.98 7.87 10.72
C ILE A 64 1.04 6.37 10.42
N ILE A 65 1.32 5.99 9.17
CA ILE A 65 1.37 4.59 8.75
C ILE A 65 2.57 3.86 9.37
N SER A 66 3.75 4.49 9.39
CA SER A 66 4.93 3.93 10.05
C SER A 66 4.68 3.68 11.54
N ASN A 67 3.98 4.60 12.22
CA ASN A 67 3.63 4.42 13.61
C ASN A 67 2.61 3.29 13.83
N LEU A 68 1.53 3.27 13.04
CA LEU A 68 0.48 2.25 13.13
C LEU A 68 1.02 0.82 12.94
N PHE A 69 2.03 0.65 12.08
CA PHE A 69 2.64 -0.64 11.77
C PHE A 69 3.92 -0.94 12.55
N LEU A 70 4.31 -0.07 13.49
CA LEU A 70 5.52 -0.21 14.32
C LEU A 70 6.80 -0.29 13.48
N LEU A 71 6.92 0.60 12.49
CA LEU A 71 8.03 0.69 11.54
C LEU A 71 8.94 1.91 11.77
N ASP A 72 8.64 2.77 12.75
CA ASP A 72 9.38 4.01 13.02
C ASP A 72 10.89 3.80 13.17
N SER A 73 11.30 2.76 13.89
CA SER A 73 12.72 2.40 14.11
C SER A 73 13.40 1.79 12.89
N PHE A 74 12.63 1.44 11.84
CA PHE A 74 13.10 0.81 10.62
C PHE A 74 13.11 1.78 9.43
N ASN A 75 12.60 3.01 9.57
CA ASN A 75 12.43 3.98 8.48
C ASN A 75 13.70 4.18 7.62
N LYS A 76 14.88 4.21 8.23
CA LYS A 76 16.18 4.42 7.55
C LYS A 76 16.87 3.12 7.11
N GLN A 77 16.36 1.96 7.49
CA GLN A 77 16.93 0.67 7.09
C GLN A 77 16.51 0.31 5.68
N TYR A 78 17.37 -0.41 4.96
CA TYR A 78 17.00 -0.93 3.64
C TYR A 78 15.95 -2.03 3.77
N VAL A 79 14.98 -2.08 2.86
CA VAL A 79 13.91 -3.10 2.90
C VAL A 79 14.48 -4.53 2.88
N LYS A 80 15.58 -4.75 2.15
CA LYS A 80 16.27 -6.06 2.11
C LYS A 80 16.81 -6.52 3.48
N GLU A 81 17.11 -5.59 4.39
CA GLU A 81 17.68 -5.87 5.72
C GLU A 81 16.60 -6.21 6.74
N LEU A 82 15.33 -5.95 6.42
CA LEU A 82 14.21 -6.30 7.29
C LEU A 82 14.06 -7.80 7.42
N SER A 83 13.78 -8.25 8.65
CA SER A 83 13.29 -9.60 8.91
C SER A 83 12.01 -9.88 8.11
N GLY A 84 11.76 -11.15 7.80
CA GLY A 84 10.57 -11.53 7.03
C GLY A 84 9.26 -11.03 7.65
N GLY A 85 9.15 -11.07 8.99
CA GLY A 85 7.99 -10.53 9.72
C GLY A 85 7.83 -9.01 9.57
N THR A 86 8.93 -8.26 9.73
CA THR A 86 8.91 -6.79 9.59
C THR A 86 8.59 -6.38 8.16
N ARG A 87 9.14 -7.08 7.18
CA ARG A 87 8.84 -6.88 5.76
C ARG A 87 7.37 -7.13 5.45
N ARG A 88 6.77 -8.18 6.03
CA ARG A 88 5.34 -8.47 5.86
C ARG A 88 4.46 -7.38 6.46
N ARG A 89 4.83 -6.81 7.63
CA ARG A 89 4.16 -5.62 8.17
C ARG A 89 4.29 -4.40 7.26
N MET A 90 5.48 -4.18 6.70
CA MET A 90 5.70 -3.08 5.75
C MET A 90 4.80 -3.22 4.51
N HIS A 91 4.68 -4.42 3.92
CA HIS A 91 3.77 -4.62 2.78
C HIS A 91 2.31 -4.44 3.15
N ALA A 92 1.90 -4.91 4.33
CA ALA A 92 0.56 -4.67 4.83
C ALA A 92 0.30 -3.17 4.96
N ALA A 93 1.27 -2.40 5.46
CA ALA A 93 1.19 -0.94 5.59
C ALA A 93 0.97 -0.22 4.25
N LEU A 94 1.52 -0.74 3.13
CA LEU A 94 1.27 -0.20 1.79
C LEU A 94 -0.20 -0.25 1.39
N ALA A 95 -0.94 -1.25 1.86
CA ALA A 95 -2.36 -1.34 1.56
C ALA A 95 -3.14 -0.19 2.20
N PHE A 96 -2.59 0.46 3.24
CA PHE A 96 -3.19 1.59 3.94
C PHE A 96 -2.65 2.95 3.47
N LEU A 97 -1.74 2.97 2.49
CA LEU A 97 -1.26 4.22 1.88
C LEU A 97 -2.36 4.85 1.01
N GLY A 98 -2.96 5.91 1.53
CA GLY A 98 -4.10 6.62 0.95
C GLY A 98 -5.38 6.38 1.74
N PRO A 99 -6.56 6.74 1.21
CA PRO A 99 -7.85 6.46 1.85
C PRO A 99 -8.59 5.28 1.17
N PRO A 100 -8.13 4.02 1.31
CA PRO A 100 -8.85 2.87 0.77
C PRO A 100 -10.10 2.59 1.61
N ASN A 101 -11.20 2.24 0.96
CA ASN A 101 -12.42 1.78 1.62
C ASN A 101 -12.42 0.24 1.82
N ILE A 102 -11.62 -0.49 1.05
CA ILE A 102 -11.45 -1.94 1.13
C ILE A 102 -9.96 -2.27 1.05
N ILE A 103 -9.49 -3.18 1.91
CA ILE A 103 -8.10 -3.63 1.94
C ILE A 103 -8.03 -5.11 1.56
N LEU A 104 -7.13 -5.43 0.62
CA LEU A 104 -6.82 -6.77 0.17
C LEU A 104 -5.41 -7.16 0.64
N LEU A 105 -5.31 -8.23 1.44
CA LEU A 105 -4.09 -8.74 2.08
C LEU A 105 -3.68 -10.10 1.54
#